data_AF-A0A3C1PPN9-F1
#
_entry.id   AF-A0A3C1PPN9-F1
#
_cell.length_a   1.000
_cell.length_b   1.000
_cell.length_c   1.000
_cell.angle_alpha   90.00
_cell.angle_beta   90.00
_cell.angle_gamma   90.00
#
_symmetry.space_group_name_H-M   'P 1'
#
loop_
_entity.id
_entity.type
_entity.pdbx_description
1 polymer ?
#
loop_
_entity_poly.entity_id
_entity_poly.type
_entity_poly.pdbx_seq_one_letter_code
_entity_poly.pdbx_strand_id
1 'polypeptide(L)'
;MTANELTKKLKSMGAFWSYDATGLQNIPENVLIEDGLRWGDVAEILCLFEIFGQKKVKQVWKEKLIIDARIYDHNYYLGTIFFDIKNPKRYMKHLLNKNSRYERIKTFNA
;
A
#
# COMPACT_ATOMS: atom_id res chain seq x y z
N MET A 1 -2.74 8.20 17.00
CA MET A 1 -1.44 8.56 16.41
C MET A 1 -1.70 9.44 15.19
N THR A 2 -0.97 10.54 15.00
CA THR A 2 -1.09 11.42 13.83
C THR A 2 -0.28 10.90 12.63
N ALA A 3 -0.52 11.43 11.42
CA ALA A 3 0.27 11.07 10.23
C ALA A 3 1.77 11.32 10.40
N ASN A 4 2.14 12.40 11.08
CA ASN A 4 3.54 12.74 11.35
C ASN A 4 4.18 11.78 12.36
N GLU A 5 3.45 11.38 13.39
CA GLU A 5 3.93 10.39 14.37
C GLU A 5 4.12 9.01 13.71
N LEU A 6 3.15 8.58 12.89
CA LEU A 6 3.24 7.34 12.14
C LEU A 6 4.44 7.37 11.18
N THR A 7 4.65 8.49 10.49
CA THR A 7 5.80 8.69 9.61
C THR A 7 7.12 8.54 10.36
N LYS A 8 7.26 9.17 11.54
CA LYS A 8 8.47 9.05 12.37
C LYS A 8 8.69 7.61 12.83
N LYS A 9 7.64 6.90 13.23
CA LYS A 9 7.71 5.50 13.64
C LYS A 9 8.18 4.61 12.48
N LEU A 10 7.53 4.70 11.32
CA LEU A 10 7.92 3.96 10.11
C LEU A 10 9.36 4.31 9.65
N LYS A 11 9.78 5.57 9.76
CA LYS A 11 11.18 5.97 9.53
C LYS A 11 12.15 5.25 10.46
N SER A 12 11.86 5.19 11.77
CA SER A 12 12.71 4.47 12.73
C SER A 12 12.78 2.96 12.48
N MET A 13 11.77 2.38 11.85
CA MET A 13 11.73 0.96 11.43
C MET A 13 12.47 0.71 10.10
N GLY A 14 12.97 1.76 9.43
CA GLY A 14 13.62 1.64 8.12
C GLY A 14 12.66 1.40 6.95
N ALA A 15 11.36 1.66 7.11
CA ALA A 15 10.35 1.41 6.07
C ALA A 15 10.62 2.17 4.75
N PHE A 16 11.31 3.31 4.83
CA PHE A 16 11.62 4.17 3.69
C PHE A 16 13.05 4.02 3.16
N TRP A 17 13.69 2.86 3.33
CA TRP A 17 15.09 2.62 2.95
C TRP A 17 15.43 2.93 1.49
N SER A 18 14.45 2.85 0.59
CA SER A 18 14.60 3.15 -0.84
C SER A 18 14.50 4.64 -1.17
N TYR A 19 14.20 5.49 -0.18
CA TYR A 19 14.05 6.93 -0.35
C TYR A 19 15.22 7.66 0.31
N ASP A 20 15.61 8.80 -0.26
CA ASP A 20 16.63 9.65 0.34
C ASP A 20 16.12 10.23 1.67
N ALA A 21 16.55 9.61 2.76
CA ALA A 21 16.14 9.92 4.12
C ALA A 21 16.58 11.35 4.55
N THR A 22 17.55 11.94 3.85
CA THR A 22 18.14 13.24 4.23
C THR A 22 17.29 14.43 3.78
N GLY A 23 16.42 14.27 2.77
CA GLY A 23 15.66 15.37 2.17
C GLY A 23 14.14 15.34 2.37
N LEU A 24 13.55 14.22 2.81
CA LEU A 24 12.09 14.09 2.91
C LEU A 24 11.54 14.69 4.22
N GLN A 25 11.42 16.02 4.25
CA GLN A 25 10.67 16.73 5.29
C GLN A 25 9.20 16.29 5.31
N ASN A 26 8.61 16.01 4.13
CA ASN A 26 7.24 15.51 3.98
C ASN A 26 7.20 14.30 3.05
N ILE A 27 6.77 13.15 3.58
CA ILE A 27 6.50 11.96 2.77
C ILE A 27 5.11 12.13 2.14
N PRO A 28 4.97 11.98 0.80
CA PRO A 28 3.65 12.03 0.17
C PRO A 28 2.70 10.99 0.77
N GLU A 29 1.43 11.33 0.94
CA GLU A 29 0.44 10.45 1.58
C GLU A 29 0.38 9.05 0.96
N ASN A 30 0.40 8.96 -0.38
CA ASN A 30 0.38 7.67 -1.07
C ASN A 30 1.61 6.82 -0.76
N VAL A 31 2.79 7.44 -0.56
CA VAL A 31 4.03 6.74 -0.20
C VAL A 31 3.94 6.27 1.24
N LEU A 32 3.47 7.12 2.15
CA LEU A 32 3.26 6.74 3.55
C LEU A 32 2.29 5.56 3.69
N ILE A 33 1.19 5.57 2.93
CA ILE A 33 0.23 4.45 2.91
C ILE A 33 0.87 3.21 2.27
N GLU A 34 1.58 3.35 1.15
CA GLU A 34 2.22 2.23 0.47
C GLU A 34 3.23 1.52 1.38
N ASP A 35 4.18 2.25 1.94
CA ASP A 35 5.23 1.69 2.79
C ASP A 35 4.71 1.27 4.16
N GLY A 36 3.72 1.98 4.71
CA GLY A 36 3.05 1.57 5.94
C GLY A 36 2.28 0.25 5.78
N LEU A 37 1.63 0.02 4.64
CA LEU A 37 1.00 -1.27 4.34
C LEU A 37 2.03 -2.37 4.07
N ARG A 38 3.20 -2.03 3.50
CA ARG A 38 4.24 -3.00 3.13
C ARG A 38 5.09 -3.44 4.33
N TRP A 39 5.45 -2.51 5.20
CA TRP A 39 6.45 -2.72 6.25
C TRP A 39 5.93 -2.48 7.67
N GLY A 40 4.77 -1.83 7.82
CA GLY A 40 4.16 -1.63 9.13
C GLY A 40 3.60 -2.93 9.71
N ASP A 41 3.56 -3.01 11.03
CA ASP A 41 2.86 -4.08 11.73
C ASP A 41 1.36 -3.73 11.86
N VAL A 42 0.57 -4.61 12.48
CA VAL A 42 -0.89 -4.45 12.65
C VAL A 42 -1.25 -3.09 13.21
N ALA A 43 -0.52 -2.58 14.21
CA ALA A 43 -0.80 -1.28 14.82
C ALA A 43 -0.62 -0.10 13.84
N GLU A 44 0.43 -0.11 13.02
CA GLU A 44 0.69 0.92 12.02
C GLU A 44 -0.35 0.85 10.89
N ILE A 45 -0.69 -0.37 10.46
CA ILE A 45 -1.70 -0.58 9.43
C ILE A 45 -3.04 -0.05 9.90
N LEU A 46 -3.48 -0.37 11.13
CA LEU A 46 -4.71 0.19 11.70
C LEU A 46 -4.69 1.72 11.75
N CYS A 47 -3.56 2.33 12.11
CA CYS A 47 -3.41 3.78 12.10
C CYS A 47 -3.57 4.37 10.68
N LEU A 48 -3.14 3.68 9.62
CA LEU A 48 -3.41 4.14 8.25
C LEU A 48 -4.91 4.21 7.97
N PHE A 49 -5.69 3.23 8.43
CA PHE A 49 -7.14 3.22 8.27
C PHE A 49 -7.82 4.34 9.06
N GLU A 50 -7.33 4.63 10.27
CA GLU A 50 -7.83 5.73 11.10
C GLU A 50 -7.56 7.10 10.48
N ILE A 51 -6.35 7.31 9.95
CA ILE A 51 -5.90 8.61 9.44
C ILE A 51 -6.49 8.91 8.05
N PHE A 52 -6.43 7.94 7.14
CA PHE A 52 -6.76 8.16 5.72
C PHE A 52 -8.11 7.57 5.30
N GLY A 53 -8.71 6.73 6.15
CA GLY A 53 -9.95 6.02 5.86
C GLY A 53 -9.77 4.84 4.90
N GLN A 54 -10.68 3.87 5.03
CA GLN A 54 -10.63 2.62 4.27
C GLN A 54 -10.59 2.82 2.75
N LYS A 55 -11.32 3.80 2.21
CA LYS A 55 -11.39 4.05 0.77
C LYS A 55 -10.02 4.41 0.19
N LYS A 56 -9.30 5.34 0.82
CA LYS A 56 -7.99 5.81 0.35
C LYS A 56 -6.92 4.73 0.51
N VAL A 57 -6.89 4.06 1.66
CA VAL A 57 -5.94 2.96 1.93
C VAL A 57 -6.13 1.82 0.92
N LYS A 58 -7.38 1.42 0.68
CA LYS A 58 -7.71 0.37 -0.31
C LYS A 58 -7.36 0.79 -1.74
N GLN A 59 -7.52 2.07 -2.09
CA GLN A 59 -7.11 2.58 -3.40
C GLN A 59 -5.60 2.42 -3.62
N VAL A 60 -4.78 2.91 -2.68
CA VAL A 60 -3.32 2.81 -2.77
C VAL A 60 -2.88 1.36 -2.84
N TRP A 61 -3.43 0.49 -1.99
CA TRP A 61 -3.15 -0.95 -2.04
C TRP A 61 -3.38 -1.55 -3.44
N LYS A 62 -4.53 -1.25 -4.07
CA LYS A 62 -4.87 -1.78 -5.40
C LYS A 62 -3.96 -1.27 -6.51
N GLU A 63 -3.55 -0.01 -6.45
CA GLU A 63 -2.79 0.66 -7.49
C GLU A 63 -1.29 0.42 -7.39
N LYS A 64 -0.77 0.22 -6.16
CA LYS A 64 0.67 0.18 -5.87
C LYS A 64 1.16 -1.18 -5.39
N LEU A 65 0.47 -1.83 -4.45
CA LEU A 65 0.95 -3.06 -3.81
C LEU A 65 0.54 -4.32 -4.56
N ILE A 66 -0.72 -4.44 -5.00
CA ILE A 66 -1.24 -5.68 -5.62
C ILE A 66 -0.47 -6.06 -6.88
N ILE A 67 0.04 -5.08 -7.63
CA ILE A 67 0.80 -5.31 -8.87
C ILE A 67 2.17 -5.96 -8.63
N ASP A 68 2.69 -5.91 -7.41
CA ASP A 68 3.96 -6.52 -7.06
C ASP A 68 3.77 -8.01 -6.70
N ALA A 69 4.08 -8.87 -7.67
CA ALA A 69 3.96 -10.31 -7.52
C ALA A 69 4.89 -10.91 -6.46
N ARG A 70 5.96 -10.20 -6.06
CA ARG A 70 6.95 -10.70 -5.08
C ARG A 70 6.38 -10.76 -3.66
N ILE A 71 5.34 -9.97 -3.38
CA ILE A 71 4.67 -9.88 -2.08
C ILE A 71 3.24 -10.44 -2.13
N TYR A 72 3.02 -11.48 -2.94
CA TYR A 72 1.68 -12.07 -3.14
C TYR A 72 1.01 -12.48 -1.83
N ASP A 73 1.72 -13.22 -0.97
CA ASP A 73 1.17 -13.73 0.30
C ASP A 73 0.82 -12.58 1.25
N HIS A 74 1.64 -11.52 1.27
CA HIS A 74 1.35 -10.30 2.04
C HIS A 74 0.09 -9.59 1.52
N ASN A 75 -0.05 -9.46 0.20
CA ASN A 75 -1.26 -8.90 -0.40
C ASN A 75 -2.49 -9.76 -0.12
N TYR A 76 -2.35 -11.08 -0.09
CA TYR A 76 -3.42 -11.99 0.30
C TYR A 76 -3.82 -11.78 1.76
N TYR A 77 -2.85 -11.66 2.67
CA TYR A 77 -3.07 -11.32 4.08
C TYR A 77 -3.81 -9.98 4.23
N LEU A 78 -3.33 -8.90 3.60
CA LEU A 78 -3.98 -7.59 3.62
C LEU A 78 -5.42 -7.66 3.09
N GLY A 79 -5.61 -8.35 1.97
CA GLY A 79 -6.93 -8.57 1.35
C GLY A 79 -7.91 -9.30 2.26
N THR A 80 -7.42 -10.31 2.98
CA THR A 80 -8.23 -11.15 3.87
C THR A 80 -8.58 -10.42 5.16
N ILE A 81 -7.56 -9.89 5.84
CA ILE A 81 -7.70 -9.39 7.22
C ILE A 81 -8.18 -7.95 7.26
N PHE A 82 -7.57 -7.05 6.49
CA PHE A 82 -7.84 -5.62 6.59
C PHE A 82 -8.92 -5.13 5.64
N PHE A 83 -9.10 -5.80 4.50
CA PHE A 83 -10.09 -5.42 3.49
C PHE A 83 -11.34 -6.30 3.45
N ASP A 84 -11.41 -7.32 4.33
CA ASP A 84 -12.51 -8.29 4.46
C ASP A 84 -13.00 -8.83 3.10
N ILE A 85 -12.06 -9.24 2.26
CA ILE A 85 -12.38 -9.73 0.92
C ILE A 85 -12.71 -11.22 1.01
N LYS A 86 -13.98 -11.58 0.79
CA LYS A 86 -14.47 -12.97 0.83
C LYS A 86 -13.67 -13.97 -0.02
N ASN A 87 -13.13 -13.54 -1.15
CA ASN A 87 -12.28 -14.37 -2.01
C ASN A 87 -11.07 -13.56 -2.52
N PRO A 88 -10.02 -13.39 -1.70
CA PRO A 88 -8.89 -12.52 -2.00
C PRO A 88 -8.14 -12.97 -3.25
N LYS A 89 -7.96 -14.29 -3.43
CA LYS A 89 -7.30 -14.87 -4.60
C LYS A 89 -8.00 -14.48 -5.92
N ARG A 90 -9.32 -14.65 -6.00
CA ARG A 90 -10.09 -14.27 -7.19
C ARG A 90 -10.06 -12.76 -7.41
N TYR A 91 -10.20 -11.98 -6.34
CA TYR A 91 -10.18 -10.51 -6.40
C TYR A 91 -8.83 -9.98 -6.92
N MET A 92 -7.72 -10.46 -6.35
CA MET A 92 -6.37 -10.08 -6.76
C MET A 92 -6.08 -10.48 -8.20
N LYS A 93 -6.49 -11.69 -8.64
CA LYS A 93 -6.33 -12.12 -10.04
C LYS A 93 -7.01 -11.15 -11.02
N HIS A 94 -8.22 -10.69 -10.69
CA HIS A 94 -8.92 -9.71 -11.53
C HIS A 94 -8.17 -8.37 -11.58
N LEU A 95 -7.66 -7.89 -10.45
CA LEU A 95 -6.91 -6.63 -10.38
C LEU A 95 -5.55 -6.70 -11.07
N LEU A 96 -4.83 -7.82 -10.96
CA LEU A 96 -3.58 -8.04 -11.68
C LEU A 96 -3.78 -7.99 -13.19
N ASN A 97 -4.86 -8.58 -13.70
CA ASN A 97 -5.19 -8.52 -15.12
C ASN A 97 -5.52 -7.07 -15.55
N LYS A 98 -6.37 -6.38 -14.77
CA LYS A 98 -6.76 -4.98 -15.04
C LYS A 98 -5.59 -4.01 -14.98
N ASN A 99 -4.71 -4.18 -14.00
CA ASN A 99 -3.55 -3.31 -13.76
C ASN A 99 -2.26 -3.84 -14.40
N SER A 100 -2.36 -4.83 -15.30
CA SER A 100 -1.20 -5.41 -15.97
C SER A 100 -0.43 -4.31 -16.70
N ARG A 101 0.90 -4.44 -16.79
CA ARG A 101 1.76 -3.47 -17.51
C ARG A 101 1.24 -3.19 -18.92
N TYR A 102 0.77 -4.24 -19.59
CA TYR A 102 0.18 -4.16 -20.92
C TYR A 102 -1.06 -3.25 -20.97
N GLU A 103 -2.04 -3.45 -20.07
CA GLU A 103 -3.24 -2.62 -20.03
C GLU A 103 -2.92 -1.16 -19.67
N ARG A 104 -1.96 -0.93 -18.77
CA ARG A 104 -1.51 0.44 -18.44
C ARG A 104 -0.88 1.14 -19.63
N ILE A 105 -0.03 0.45 -20.41
CA ILE A 105 0.61 1.01 -21.61
C ILE A 105 -0.44 1.33 -22.68
N LYS A 106 -1.45 0.48 -22.87
CA LYS A 106 -2.57 0.78 -23.79
C LYS A 106 -3.27 2.09 -23.43
N THR A 107 -3.56 2.30 -22.14
CA THR A 107 -4.23 3.53 -21.69
C THR A 107 -3.37 4.78 -21.90
N PHE A 108 -2.04 4.68 -21.84
CA PHE A 108 -1.14 5.80 -22.13
C PHE A 108 -1.07 6.16 -23.62
N ASN A 109 -1.28 5.19 -24.50
CA ASN A 109 -1.20 5.35 -25.95
C ASN A 109 -2.58 5.61 -26.61
N ALA A 110 -3.63 5.81 -25.82
CA ALA A 110 -5.00 6.05 -26.26
C ALA A 110 -5.42 7.48 -25.91
#